data_AF-A0A819VQA2-F1
#
_entry.id   AF-A0A819VQA2-F1
#
_cell.length_a   1.000
_cell.length_b   1.000
_cell.length_c   1.000
_cell.angle_alpha   90.00
_cell.angle_beta   90.00
_cell.angle_gamma   90.00
#
_symmetry.space_group_name_H-M   'P 1'
#
loop_
_entity.id
_entity.type
_entity.pdbx_description
1 polymer ?
#
loop_
_entity_poly.entity_id
_entity_poly.type
_entity_poly.pdbx_seq_one_letter_code
_entity_poly.pdbx_strand_id
1 'polypeptide(L)'
;MKSAARWSQWFREGREKVKDKERPERSVTETTVEIIEQVESIINDDPYVTIEELQTGTGLSCGTVHRIISDHLELKKVTARYIPKRLTDFQWAERVQIFKENLAKFQQEMWRLRDAVAGDES
;
A
#
# COMPACT_ATOMS: atom_id res chain seq x y z
N MET A 1 -36.87 -29.25 5.87
CA MET A 1 -37.84 -28.12 5.86
C MET A 1 -37.94 -27.47 7.24
N LYS A 2 -37.06 -26.52 7.60
CA LYS A 2 -37.11 -25.84 8.93
C LYS A 2 -36.80 -24.33 8.90
N SER A 3 -36.55 -23.74 7.73
CA SER A 3 -36.27 -22.30 7.61
C SER A 3 -37.54 -21.45 7.64
N ALA A 4 -38.55 -21.78 6.83
CA ALA A 4 -39.81 -21.00 6.75
C ALA A 4 -40.57 -20.92 8.09
N ALA A 5 -40.67 -22.04 8.82
CA ALA A 5 -41.31 -22.06 10.13
C ALA A 5 -40.57 -21.20 11.17
N ARG A 6 -39.22 -21.25 11.17
CA ARG A 6 -38.37 -20.47 12.08
C ARG A 6 -38.46 -18.97 11.79
N TRP A 7 -38.49 -18.58 10.51
CA TRP A 7 -38.72 -17.19 10.10
C TRP A 7 -40.11 -16.69 10.51
N SER A 8 -41.17 -17.49 10.31
CA SER A 8 -42.53 -17.12 10.74
C SER A 8 -42.61 -16.88 12.25
N GLN A 9 -41.91 -17.68 13.05
CA GLN A 9 -41.83 -17.49 14.50
C GLN A 9 -41.09 -16.19 14.86
N TRP A 10 -39.92 -15.93 14.26
CA TRP A 10 -39.16 -14.70 14.53
C TRP A 10 -39.93 -13.42 14.19
N PHE A 11 -40.70 -13.42 13.10
CA PHE A 11 -41.56 -12.28 12.77
C PHE A 11 -42.69 -12.09 13.78
N ARG A 12 -43.31 -13.18 14.28
CA ARG A 12 -44.31 -13.08 15.37
C ARG A 12 -43.71 -12.57 16.67
N GLU A 13 -42.44 -12.89 16.93
CA GLU A 13 -41.68 -12.43 18.09
C GLU A 13 -41.12 -10.99 17.92
N GLY A 14 -41.50 -10.29 16.84
CA GLY A 14 -41.17 -8.87 16.64
C GLY A 14 -39.84 -8.60 15.95
N ARG A 15 -39.19 -9.62 15.34
CA ARG A 15 -38.01 -9.39 14.50
C ARG A 15 -38.42 -8.75 13.17
N GLU A 16 -38.14 -7.47 13.01
CA GLU A 16 -38.40 -6.75 11.74
C GLU A 16 -37.26 -6.88 10.72
N LYS A 17 -36.03 -7.11 11.20
CA LYS A 17 -34.84 -7.15 10.35
C LYS A 17 -34.60 -8.54 9.77
N VAL A 18 -34.61 -8.61 8.44
CA VAL A 18 -34.28 -9.81 7.64
C VAL A 18 -32.77 -10.09 7.62
N LYS A 19 -31.93 -9.09 7.90
CA LYS A 19 -30.48 -9.31 8.02
C LYS A 19 -30.19 -10.26 9.18
N ASP A 20 -29.21 -11.14 8.99
CA ASP A 20 -28.69 -11.97 10.07
C ASP A 20 -28.19 -11.09 11.22
N LYS A 21 -28.39 -11.58 12.46
CA LYS A 21 -27.77 -10.96 13.62
C LYS A 21 -26.26 -11.04 13.45
N GLU A 22 -25.54 -10.10 14.05
CA GLU A 22 -24.08 -10.18 14.17
C GLU A 22 -23.74 -11.60 14.63
N ARG A 23 -23.13 -12.36 13.72
CA ARG A 23 -22.53 -13.63 14.10
C ARG A 23 -21.31 -13.27 14.92
N PRO A 24 -21.00 -14.01 15.99
CA PRO A 24 -19.65 -13.95 16.53
C PRO A 24 -18.72 -14.22 15.37
N GLU A 25 -17.98 -13.20 14.97
CA GLU A 25 -16.93 -13.36 13.99
C GLU A 25 -16.02 -14.45 14.55
N ARG A 26 -15.63 -15.40 13.68
CA ARG A 26 -14.64 -16.40 14.05
C ARG A 26 -13.47 -15.62 14.61
N SER A 27 -13.13 -15.83 15.89
CA SER A 27 -12.07 -15.09 16.54
C SER A 27 -10.84 -15.21 15.66
N VAL A 28 -10.49 -14.11 15.01
CA VAL A 28 -9.23 -13.94 14.30
C VAL A 28 -8.20 -13.81 15.42
N THR A 29 -7.91 -14.91 16.08
CA THR A 29 -7.12 -14.95 17.32
C THR A 29 -5.62 -14.89 17.04
N GLU A 30 -5.20 -14.50 15.83
CA GLU A 30 -3.86 -14.81 15.33
C GLU A 30 -3.10 -13.60 14.78
N THR A 31 -3.65 -12.40 14.89
CA THR A 31 -2.95 -11.18 14.48
C THR A 31 -2.93 -10.24 15.67
N THR A 32 -1.96 -10.45 16.55
CA THR A 32 -1.68 -9.55 17.66
C THR A 32 -0.96 -8.30 17.17
N VAL A 33 -0.92 -7.25 17.99
CA VAL A 33 -0.24 -5.98 17.64
C VAL A 33 1.23 -6.25 17.33
N GLU A 34 1.87 -7.13 18.09
CA GLU A 34 3.29 -7.49 17.92
C GLU A 34 3.56 -8.14 16.56
N ILE A 35 2.63 -8.96 16.05
CA ILE A 35 2.74 -9.59 14.74
C ILE A 35 2.57 -8.54 13.61
N ILE A 36 1.66 -7.58 13.79
CA ILE A 36 1.48 -6.48 12.84
C ILE A 36 2.75 -5.64 12.78
N GLU A 37 3.30 -5.25 13.93
CA GLU A 37 4.54 -4.48 14.04
C GLU A 37 5.74 -5.24 13.45
N GLN A 38 5.81 -6.57 13.65
CA GLN A 38 6.85 -7.40 13.05
C GLN A 38 6.78 -7.38 11.52
N VAL A 39 5.59 -7.56 10.94
CA VAL A 39 5.39 -7.50 9.48
C VAL A 39 5.72 -6.09 8.95
N GLU A 40 5.27 -5.06 9.64
CA GLU A 40 5.54 -3.66 9.29
C GLU A 40 7.04 -3.35 9.30
N SER A 41 7.78 -3.82 10.32
CA SER A 41 9.23 -3.64 10.42
C SER A 41 9.94 -4.26 9.22
N ILE A 42 9.59 -5.50 8.84
CA ILE A 42 10.23 -6.18 7.70
C ILE A 42 9.99 -5.41 6.39
N ILE A 43 8.77 -4.89 6.20
CA ILE A 43 8.41 -4.11 5.00
C ILE A 43 9.14 -2.76 4.98
N ASN A 44 9.30 -2.11 6.13
CA ASN A 44 10.01 -0.83 6.23
C ASN A 44 11.52 -0.97 6.02
N ASP A 45 12.09 -2.11 6.42
CA ASP A 45 13.51 -2.42 6.18
C ASP A 45 13.79 -2.72 4.70
N ASP A 46 12.92 -3.50 4.04
CA ASP A 46 12.96 -3.75 2.60
C ASP A 46 11.58 -3.66 1.94
N PRO A 47 11.27 -2.54 1.25
CA PRO A 47 10.01 -2.38 0.52
C PRO A 47 9.82 -3.36 -0.66
N TYR A 48 10.85 -4.11 -1.06
CA TYR A 48 10.80 -5.11 -2.13
C TYR A 48 10.54 -6.53 -1.63
N VAL A 49 10.37 -6.72 -0.32
CA VAL A 49 10.13 -8.04 0.27
C VAL A 49 8.91 -8.72 -0.34
N THR A 50 9.07 -10.00 -0.65
CA THR A 50 8.00 -10.85 -1.18
C THR A 50 7.11 -11.40 -0.07
N ILE A 51 5.90 -11.83 -0.44
CA ILE A 51 4.99 -12.51 0.50
C ILE A 51 5.64 -13.79 1.05
N GLU A 52 6.39 -14.54 0.24
CA GLU A 52 7.08 -15.77 0.67
C GLU A 52 8.18 -15.49 1.70
N GLU A 53 8.95 -14.41 1.52
CA GLU A 53 9.95 -13.96 2.48
C GLU A 53 9.29 -13.50 3.78
N LEU A 54 8.17 -12.76 3.70
CA LEU A 54 7.40 -12.38 4.89
C LEU A 54 6.85 -13.60 5.64
N GLN A 55 6.33 -14.59 4.93
CA GLN A 55 5.87 -15.84 5.55
C GLN A 55 7.03 -16.57 6.24
N THR A 56 8.19 -16.62 5.61
CA THR A 56 9.37 -17.28 6.17
C THR A 56 9.91 -16.53 7.39
N GLY A 57 9.94 -15.20 7.35
CA GLY A 57 10.42 -14.34 8.43
C GLY A 57 9.48 -14.26 9.65
N THR A 58 8.17 -14.46 9.44
CA THR A 58 7.16 -14.34 10.50
C THR A 58 6.53 -15.67 10.92
N GLY A 59 6.71 -16.74 10.14
CA GLY A 59 6.05 -18.03 10.35
C GLY A 59 4.55 -18.04 10.04
N LEU A 60 4.03 -16.97 9.43
CA LEU A 60 2.61 -16.78 9.16
C LEU A 60 2.16 -17.47 7.87
N SER A 61 0.87 -17.76 7.79
CA SER A 61 0.26 -18.19 6.54
C SER A 61 0.20 -17.04 5.52
N CYS A 62 0.23 -17.37 4.23
CA CYS A 62 0.08 -16.40 3.13
C CYS A 62 -1.18 -15.54 3.29
N GLY A 63 -2.30 -16.16 3.68
CA GLY A 63 -3.57 -15.45 3.91
C GLY A 63 -3.49 -14.46 5.07
N THR A 64 -2.79 -14.83 6.16
CA THR A 64 -2.59 -13.94 7.31
C THR A 64 -1.69 -12.77 6.94
N VAL A 65 -0.58 -13.01 6.25
CA VAL A 65 0.32 -11.95 5.75
C VAL A 65 -0.43 -10.99 4.84
N HIS A 66 -1.20 -11.51 3.88
CA HIS A 66 -1.99 -10.65 2.98
C HIS A 66 -2.98 -9.79 3.77
N ARG A 67 -3.70 -10.37 4.73
CA ARG A 67 -4.68 -9.66 5.55
C ARG A 67 -4.03 -8.58 6.41
N ILE A 68 -2.83 -8.83 6.94
CA ILE A 68 -2.05 -7.81 7.67
C ILE A 68 -1.70 -6.65 6.74
N ILE A 69 -1.14 -6.94 5.56
CA ILE A 69 -0.74 -5.91 4.60
C ILE A 69 -1.95 -5.07 4.16
N SER A 70 -3.07 -5.70 3.80
CA SER A 70 -4.24 -4.98 3.24
C SER A 70 -5.15 -4.36 4.29
N ASP A 71 -5.49 -5.09 5.35
CA ASP A 71 -6.58 -4.69 6.26
C ASP A 71 -6.05 -3.99 7.51
N HIS A 72 -4.83 -4.32 7.94
CA HIS A 72 -4.23 -3.75 9.15
C HIS A 72 -3.24 -2.62 8.85
N LEU A 73 -2.39 -2.78 7.83
CA LEU A 73 -1.42 -1.76 7.40
C LEU A 73 -1.95 -0.86 6.28
N GLU A 74 -3.08 -1.21 5.66
CA GLU A 74 -3.68 -0.47 4.54
C GLU A 74 -2.73 -0.26 3.34
N LEU A 75 -1.79 -1.18 3.16
CA LEU A 75 -0.78 -1.14 2.11
C LEU A 75 -1.25 -1.85 0.84
N LYS A 76 -0.72 -1.41 -0.29
CA LYS A 76 -0.94 -2.02 -1.61
C LYS A 76 0.39 -2.24 -2.32
N LYS A 77 0.50 -3.36 -3.03
CA LYS A 77 1.65 -3.62 -3.89
C LYS A 77 1.65 -2.63 -5.07
N VAL A 78 2.75 -1.91 -5.25
CA VAL A 78 2.99 -1.06 -6.42
C VAL A 78 4.21 -1.61 -7.15
N THR A 79 4.11 -1.74 -8.47
CA THR A 79 5.25 -2.18 -9.29
C THR A 79 6.32 -1.10 -9.35
N ALA A 80 7.59 -1.50 -9.25
CA ALA A 80 8.72 -0.58 -9.43
C ALA A 80 8.64 0.14 -10.79
N ARG A 81 9.06 1.41 -10.82
CA ARG A 81 9.14 2.18 -12.07
C ARG A 81 10.50 1.94 -12.72
N TYR A 82 10.52 1.86 -14.05
CA TYR A 82 11.77 1.78 -14.80
C TYR A 82 12.58 3.08 -14.62
N ILE A 83 13.86 2.94 -14.26
CA ILE A 83 14.81 4.05 -14.16
C ILE A 83 15.87 3.84 -15.25
N PRO A 84 15.96 4.72 -16.26
CA PRO A 84 16.85 4.54 -17.42
C PRO A 84 18.33 4.38 -17.06
N LYS A 85 18.79 5.04 -16.00
CA LYS A 85 20.19 5.00 -15.57
C LYS A 85 20.31 5.19 -14.06
N ARG A 86 21.15 4.37 -13.43
CA ARG A 86 21.59 4.59 -12.05
C ARG A 86 22.64 5.69 -12.03
N LEU A 87 22.30 6.82 -11.42
CA LEU A 87 23.21 7.97 -11.29
C LEU A 87 24.19 7.75 -10.13
N THR A 88 25.40 8.28 -10.26
CA THR A 88 26.37 8.38 -9.16
C THR A 88 26.01 9.54 -8.24
N ASP A 89 26.57 9.56 -7.02
CA ASP A 89 26.34 10.64 -6.05
C ASP A 89 26.76 12.01 -6.62
N PHE A 90 27.87 12.04 -7.37
CA PHE A 90 28.30 13.23 -8.07
C PHE A 90 27.28 13.71 -9.13
N GLN A 91 26.79 12.80 -9.97
CA GLN A 91 25.79 13.12 -11.00
C GLN A 91 24.47 13.62 -10.37
N TRP A 92 24.09 13.05 -9.22
CA TRP A 92 22.95 13.51 -8.44
C TRP A 92 23.15 14.94 -7.94
N ALA A 93 24.29 15.22 -7.29
CA ALA A 93 24.60 16.55 -6.78
C ALA A 93 24.63 17.59 -7.90
N GLU A 94 25.28 17.27 -9.01
CA GLU A 94 25.37 18.14 -10.18
C GLU A 94 24.00 18.42 -10.80
N ARG A 95 23.16 17.39 -11.02
CA ARG A 95 21.79 17.59 -11.51
C ARG A 95 20.99 18.50 -10.59
N VAL A 96 20.99 18.24 -9.28
CA VAL A 96 20.24 19.06 -8.30
C VAL A 96 20.72 20.50 -8.33
N GLN A 97 22.02 20.74 -8.42
CA GLN A 97 22.60 22.08 -8.51
C GLN A 97 22.13 22.81 -9.78
N ILE A 98 22.25 22.17 -10.95
CA ILE A 98 21.80 22.73 -12.24
C ILE A 98 20.31 23.06 -12.19
N PHE A 99 19.48 22.17 -11.63
CA PHE A 99 18.04 22.43 -11.51
C PHE A 99 17.73 23.62 -10.60
N LYS A 100 18.42 23.76 -9.47
CA LYS A 100 18.26 24.93 -8.57
C LYS A 100 18.65 26.23 -9.27
N GLU A 101 19.76 26.23 -10.01
CA GLU A 101 20.20 27.40 -10.77
C GLU A 101 19.22 27.75 -11.89
N ASN A 102 18.75 26.76 -12.64
CA ASN A 102 17.77 26.96 -13.71
C ASN A 102 16.45 27.48 -13.16
N LEU A 103 16.00 26.96 -12.02
CA LEU A 103 14.81 27.44 -11.31
C LEU A 103 14.96 28.89 -10.87
N ALA A 104 16.11 29.25 -10.28
CA ALA A 104 16.38 30.63 -9.87
C ALA A 104 16.39 31.58 -11.06
N LYS A 105 17.04 31.20 -12.18
CA LYS A 105 17.05 31.98 -13.41
C LYS A 105 15.64 32.15 -13.99
N PHE A 106 14.81 31.12 -13.93
CA PHE A 106 13.41 31.19 -14.36
C PHE A 106 12.59 32.13 -13.48
N GLN A 107 12.75 32.06 -12.15
CA GLN A 107 12.09 32.95 -11.19
C GLN A 107 12.52 34.40 -11.31
N GLN A 108 13.78 34.65 -11.68
CA GLN A 108 14.32 35.99 -11.97
C GLN A 108 13.97 36.48 -13.38
N GLU A 109 13.13 35.76 -14.12
CA GLU A 109 12.76 36.03 -15.51
C GLU A 109 13.95 36.18 -16.47
N MET A 110 15.11 35.61 -16.14
CA MET A 110 16.30 35.64 -16.99
C MET A 110 16.10 34.84 -18.28
N TRP A 111 15.20 33.85 -18.26
CA TRP A 111 14.73 33.11 -19.43
C TRP A 111 13.31 32.57 -19.17
N ARG A 112 12.56 32.29 -20.24
CA ARG A 112 11.21 31.73 -20.17
C ARG A 112 11.15 30.42 -20.94
N LEU A 113 10.27 29.51 -20.52
CA LEU A 113 10.10 28.20 -21.17
C LEU A 113 9.75 28.32 -22.66
N ARG A 114 8.98 29.35 -23.04
CA ARG A 114 8.58 29.60 -24.44
C ARG A 114 9.74 30.02 -25.34
N ASP A 115 10.84 30.48 -24.75
CA ASP A 115 12.03 30.93 -25.48
C ASP A 115 13.06 29.77 -25.63
N ALA A 116 12.81 28.64 -24.97
CA ALA A 116 13.68 27.47 -25.01
C ALA A 116 13.46 26.67 -26.30
N VAL A 117 14.55 26.40 -27.02
CA VAL A 117 14.58 25.48 -28.17
C VAL A 117 15.41 24.28 -27.78
N ALA A 118 14.84 23.07 -27.90
CA ALA A 118 15.51 21.81 -27.60
C ALA A 118 15.32 20.83 -28.77
N GLY A 119 16.33 20.02 -29.03
CA GLY A 119 16.30 18.92 -30.00
C GLY A 119 17.05 17.72 -29.44
N ASP A 120 16.56 16.52 -29.73
CA ASP A 120 17.19 15.25 -29.37
C ASP A 120 17.08 14.30 -30.57
N GLU A 121 18.04 13.40 -30.74
CA GLU A 121 18.07 12.43 -31.83
C GLU A 121 17.52 11.08 -31.33
N SER A 122 16.76 10.37 -32.18
CA SER A 122 16.25 9.02 -31.89
C SER A 122 17.05 7.94 -32.60
#